data_AF-B9SYI0-F1
#
_entry.id   AF-B9SYI0-F1
#
_cell.length_a   1.000
_cell.length_b   1.000
_cell.length_c   1.000
_cell.angle_alpha   90.00
_cell.angle_beta   90.00
_cell.angle_gamma   90.00
#
_symmetry.space_group_name_H-M   'P 1'
#
loop_
_entity.id
_entity.type
_entity.pdbx_description
1 polymer ?
#
loop_
_entity_poly.entity_id
_entity_poly.type
_entity_poly.pdbx_seq_one_letter_code
_entity_poly.pdbx_strand_id
1 'polypeptide(L)'
;MQLKLVPGNSAGTVTAYYLSSKGSTWDEIDFEFLGNLSGVPYILHTNVEFKNMESIGVPFPKNQPMRIYSILWNADDWATIGGLVKTDWNS
;
A
#
# COMPACT_ATOMS: atom_id res chain seq x y z
N MET A 1 -1.71 -2.51 -14.84
CA MET A 1 -0.69 -3.39 -14.24
C MET A 1 -1.28 -4.79 -14.12
N GLN A 2 -0.53 -5.85 -14.42
CA GLN A 2 -0.91 -7.21 -14.07
C GLN A 2 0.04 -7.68 -12.98
N LEU A 3 -0.51 -8.09 -11.83
CA LEU A 3 0.27 -8.50 -10.65
C LEU A 3 -0.02 -9.96 -10.32
N LYS A 4 1.01 -10.67 -9.87
CA LYS A 4 0.89 -11.96 -9.18
C LYS A 4 1.47 -11.78 -7.79
N LEU A 5 0.65 -12.00 -6.76
CA LEU A 5 1.01 -11.78 -5.36
C LEU A 5 1.86 -12.94 -4.81
N VAL A 6 2.42 -12.74 -3.62
CA VAL A 6 3.26 -13.74 -2.93
C VAL A 6 2.38 -14.97 -2.61
N PRO A 7 2.76 -16.17 -3.09
CA PRO A 7 2.01 -17.39 -2.79
C PRO A 7 2.30 -17.90 -1.37
N GLY A 8 1.44 -18.77 -0.85
CA GLY A 8 1.67 -19.41 0.45
C GLY A 8 1.55 -18.43 1.61
N ASN A 9 2.46 -18.54 2.58
CA ASN A 9 2.45 -17.65 3.74
C ASN A 9 3.07 -16.31 3.36
N SER A 10 2.24 -15.27 3.36
CA SER A 10 2.62 -13.90 3.02
C SER A 10 2.39 -12.95 4.20
N ALA A 11 2.13 -13.47 5.40
CA ALA A 11 1.86 -12.65 6.57
C ALA A 11 2.99 -11.65 6.86
N GLY A 12 2.62 -10.46 7.33
CA GLY A 12 3.49 -9.32 7.56
C GLY A 12 3.93 -8.58 6.29
N THR A 13 3.73 -9.14 5.09
CA THR A 13 4.16 -8.47 3.84
C THR A 13 3.08 -7.57 3.25
N VAL A 14 3.52 -6.50 2.59
CA VAL A 14 2.67 -5.65 1.75
C VAL A 14 3.29 -5.53 0.37
N THR A 15 2.54 -5.90 -0.66
CA THR A 15 2.84 -5.50 -2.04
C THR A 15 2.04 -4.24 -2.35
N ALA A 16 2.70 -3.11 -2.57
CA ALA A 16 2.04 -1.87 -2.92
C ALA A 16 2.24 -1.53 -4.40
N TYR A 17 1.19 -1.02 -5.03
CA TYR A 17 1.20 -0.36 -6.33
C TYR A 17 0.50 0.97 -6.17
N TYR A 18 1.23 2.07 -6.32
CA TYR A 18 0.71 3.38 -5.96
C TYR A 18 1.20 4.47 -6.91
N LEU A 19 0.49 5.59 -6.90
CA LEU A 19 0.88 6.81 -7.59
C LEU A 19 1.24 7.84 -6.54
N SER A 20 2.38 8.51 -6.68
CA SER A 20 2.80 9.57 -5.76
C SER A 20 3.42 10.74 -6.51
N SER A 21 3.08 11.96 -6.10
CA SER A 21 3.73 13.19 -6.58
C SER A 21 5.04 13.46 -5.81
N LYS A 22 5.80 14.46 -6.23
CA LYS A 22 7.04 14.86 -5.54
C LYS A 22 6.79 16.06 -4.64
N GLY A 23 7.54 16.15 -3.54
CA GLY A 23 7.58 17.32 -2.67
C GLY A 23 7.07 17.03 -1.26
N SER A 24 7.13 18.04 -0.39
CA SER A 24 6.72 17.92 1.02
C SER A 24 5.21 17.89 1.23
N THR A 25 4.43 18.22 0.19
CA THR A 25 2.97 18.28 0.19
C THR A 25 2.42 17.42 -0.95
N TRP A 26 2.79 16.14 -0.93
CA TRP A 26 2.51 15.20 -2.01
C TRP A 26 1.06 14.70 -1.99
N ASP A 27 0.60 14.24 -3.13
CA ASP A 27 -0.65 13.51 -3.28
C ASP A 27 -0.30 12.05 -3.59
N GLU A 28 -1.10 11.11 -3.09
CA GLU A 28 -0.87 9.67 -3.21
C GLU A 28 -2.17 8.90 -3.43
N ILE A 29 -2.11 7.87 -4.27
CA ILE A 29 -3.21 6.92 -4.48
C ILE A 29 -2.64 5.51 -4.38
N ASP A 30 -3.12 4.75 -3.41
CA ASP A 30 -2.52 3.49 -3.00
C ASP A 30 -3.40 2.29 -3.33
N PHE A 31 -2.77 1.21 -3.80
CA PHE A 31 -3.28 -0.14 -3.75
C PHE A 31 -2.27 -0.99 -3.00
N GLU A 32 -2.64 -1.45 -1.81
CA GLU A 32 -1.78 -2.23 -0.94
C GLU A 32 -2.41 -3.61 -0.75
N PHE A 33 -1.69 -4.64 -1.16
CA PHE A 33 -2.09 -6.03 -0.97
C PHE A 33 -1.44 -6.54 0.31
N LEU A 34 -2.25 -6.64 1.35
CA LEU A 34 -1.84 -7.07 2.69
C LEU A 34 -1.83 -8.60 2.70
N GLY A 35 -0.64 -9.15 2.87
CA GLY A 35 -0.42 -10.59 2.92
C GLY A 35 -1.04 -11.25 4.13
N ASN A 36 -1.20 -12.57 4.04
CA ASN A 36 -1.88 -13.36 5.05
C ASN A 36 -1.27 -14.76 5.15
N LEU A 37 -1.69 -15.51 6.17
CA LEU A 37 -1.31 -16.91 6.34
C LEU A 37 -1.78 -17.76 5.14
N SER A 38 -1.06 -18.84 4.85
CA SER A 38 -1.43 -19.80 3.79
C SER A 38 -2.90 -20.22 3.88
N GLY A 39 -3.62 -20.11 2.77
CA GLY A 39 -5.04 -20.47 2.69
C GLY A 39 -6.00 -19.38 3.19
N VAL A 40 -5.50 -18.29 3.76
CA VAL A 40 -6.30 -17.13 4.14
C VAL A 40 -6.25 -16.07 3.03
N PRO A 41 -7.37 -15.42 2.67
CA PRO A 41 -7.39 -14.41 1.63
C PRO A 41 -6.51 -13.18 1.95
N TYR A 42 -5.97 -12.59 0.89
CA TYR A 42 -5.39 -11.24 0.94
C TYR A 42 -6.47 -10.20 1.25
N ILE A 43 -6.04 -9.09 1.85
CA ILE A 43 -6.84 -7.86 1.90
C ILE A 43 -6.27 -6.89 0.87
N LEU A 44 -7.14 -6.33 0.04
CA LEU A 44 -6.80 -5.16 -0.76
C LEU A 44 -7.19 -3.92 0.03
N HIS A 45 -6.18 -3.17 0.47
CA HIS A 45 -6.34 -1.86 1.06
C HIS A 45 -6.13 -0.79 -0.01
N THR A 46 -6.98 0.24 0.00
CA THR A 46 -6.87 1.38 -0.90
C THR A 46 -6.89 2.65 -0.07
N ASN A 47 -6.00 3.59 -0.39
CA ASN A 47 -5.93 4.86 0.28
C ASN A 47 -5.77 6.00 -0.73
N VAL A 48 -6.22 7.19 -0.34
CA VAL A 48 -5.97 8.43 -1.08
C VAL A 48 -5.48 9.46 -0.09
N GLU A 49 -4.23 9.86 -0.25
CA GLU A 49 -3.62 10.92 0.55
C GLU A 49 -3.54 12.19 -0.30
N PHE A 50 -3.96 13.32 0.27
CA PHE A 50 -3.97 14.59 -0.44
C PHE A 50 -3.34 15.69 0.42
N LYS A 51 -2.02 15.64 0.56
CA LYS A 51 -1.29 16.57 1.46
C LYS A 51 -0.99 17.91 0.85
N ASN A 52 -1.24 18.09 -0.45
CA ASN A 52 -1.21 19.43 -0.99
C ASN A 52 -2.24 20.35 -0.31
N MET A 53 -3.21 19.76 0.40
CA MET A 53 -4.20 20.43 1.23
C MET A 53 -4.69 21.67 0.50
N GLU A 54 -5.00 21.57 -0.80
CA GLU A 54 -5.36 22.67 -1.71
C GLU A 54 -6.36 23.53 -0.95
N SER A 55 -5.83 24.56 -0.26
CA SER A 55 -6.42 25.02 0.99
C SER A 55 -7.86 25.39 0.68
N ILE A 56 -8.81 25.21 1.59
CA ILE A 56 -10.13 25.85 1.41
C ILE A 56 -10.96 25.41 0.16
N GLY A 57 -10.76 24.21 -0.45
CA GLY A 57 -11.80 23.61 -1.34
C GLY A 57 -11.56 22.32 -2.18
N VAL A 58 -10.73 21.36 -1.75
CA VAL A 58 -10.29 20.22 -2.60
C VAL A 58 -11.34 19.16 -2.98
N PRO A 59 -11.38 18.67 -4.24
CA PRO A 59 -12.06 17.42 -4.60
C PRO A 59 -11.18 16.22 -5.09
N PHE A 60 -9.98 16.37 -5.68
CA PHE A 60 -9.19 15.25 -6.25
C PHE A 60 -7.74 15.65 -6.64
N PRO A 61 -6.76 14.71 -6.75
CA PRO A 61 -5.43 14.98 -7.33
C PRO A 61 -5.50 15.53 -8.75
N LYS A 62 -5.02 16.77 -8.96
CA LYS A 62 -5.24 17.50 -10.23
C LYS A 62 -3.96 18.04 -10.87
N ASN A 63 -3.22 18.88 -10.14
CA ASN A 63 -2.16 19.70 -10.72
C ASN A 63 -0.74 19.22 -10.38
N GLN A 64 -0.61 18.10 -9.66
CA GLN A 64 0.68 17.52 -9.32
C GLN A 64 0.93 16.26 -10.17
N PRO A 65 1.88 16.30 -11.11
CA PRO A 65 2.25 15.11 -11.88
C PRO A 65 2.73 14.00 -10.95
N MET A 66 2.09 12.83 -11.06
CA MET A 66 2.43 11.65 -10.27
C MET A 66 3.29 10.67 -11.07
N ARG A 67 4.13 9.93 -10.34
CA ARG A 67 4.81 8.74 -10.87
C ARG A 67 4.17 7.50 -10.29
N ILE A 68 4.22 6.43 -11.06
CA ILE A 68 3.79 5.11 -10.62
C ILE A 68 4.97 4.42 -9.92
N TYR A 69 4.70 3.80 -8.78
CA TYR A 69 5.63 3.03 -8.00
C TYR A 69 5.06 1.64 -7.71
N SER A 70 5.97 0.70 -7.45
CA SER A 70 5.63 -0.64 -6.96
C SER A 70 6.71 -1.08 -6.00
N ILE A 71 6.31 -1.61 -4.84
CA ILE A 71 7.24 -2.07 -3.79
C ILE A 71 6.66 -3.28 -3.07
N LEU A 72 7.53 -4.18 -2.65
CA LEU A 72 7.23 -5.24 -1.70
C LEU A 72 8.06 -4.99 -0.45
N TRP A 73 7.43 -4.98 0.72
CA TRP A 73 8.12 -4.71 1.98
C TRP A 73 7.47 -5.44 3.17
N ASN A 74 8.20 -5.51 4.29
CA ASN A 74 7.70 -6.01 5.57
C ASN A 74 7.05 -4.88 6.37
N ALA A 75 5.78 -5.05 6.69
CA ALA A 75 4.93 -4.13 7.44
C ALA A 75 4.30 -4.84 8.65
N ASP A 76 5.10 -5.65 9.34
CA ASP A 76 4.77 -6.46 10.52
C ASP A 76 3.91 -5.77 11.57
N ASP A 77 4.09 -4.47 11.76
CA ASP A 77 3.40 -3.73 12.81
C ASP A 77 1.92 -3.50 12.52
N TRP A 78 1.44 -3.74 11.29
CA TRP A 78 0.03 -3.50 10.96
C TRP A 78 -0.57 -4.41 9.86
N ALA A 79 0.22 -4.98 8.95
CA ALA A 79 -0.28 -5.59 7.72
C ALA A 79 -1.24 -6.77 7.93
N THR A 80 -0.89 -7.73 8.79
CA THR A 80 -1.69 -8.96 8.95
C THR A 80 -2.37 -8.97 10.31
N ILE A 81 -3.71 -8.92 10.29
CA ILE A 81 -4.57 -8.86 11.50
C ILE A 81 -4.13 -7.69 12.40
N GLY A 82 -3.97 -6.49 11.82
CA GLY A 82 -3.56 -5.31 12.56
C GLY A 82 -2.17 -5.45 13.21
N GLY A 83 -1.29 -6.28 12.65
CA GLY A 83 0.07 -6.51 13.13
C GLY A 83 0.24 -7.61 14.17
N LEU A 84 -0.81 -8.37 14.46
CA LEU A 84 -0.75 -9.50 15.41
C LEU A 84 -0.03 -10.73 14.83
N VAL A 85 0.03 -10.86 13.50
CA VAL A 85 0.75 -11.94 12.82
C VAL A 85 1.95 -11.35 12.09
N LYS A 86 3.13 -11.91 12.38
CA LYS A 86 4.42 -11.43 11.87
C LYS A 86 4.90 -12.26 10.69
N THR A 87 5.80 -11.70 9.90
CA THR A 87 6.50 -12.39 8.82
C THR A 87 7.31 -13.54 9.37
N ASP A 88 7.10 -14.72 8.79
CA ASP A 88 7.96 -15.87 8.99
C ASP A 88 9.12 -15.84 7.99
N TRP A 89 10.29 -15.41 8.47
CA TRP A 89 11.50 -15.31 7.66
C TRP A 89 12.18 -16.64 7.36
N ASN A 90 11.70 -17.75 7.93
CA ASN A 90 12.24 -19.09 7.67
C ASN A 90 11.45 -19.87 6.61
N SER A 91 10.42 -19.23 6.03
CA SER A 91 9.53 -19.83 5.04
C SER A 91 10.19 -20.13 3.70
#